data_AF-A0A9R0JHY5-F1
#
_entry.id   AF-A0A9R0JHY5-F1
#
_cell.length_a   1.000
_cell.length_b   1.000
_cell.length_c   1.000
_cell.angle_alpha   90.00
_cell.angle_beta   90.00
_cell.angle_gamma   90.00
#
_symmetry.space_group_name_H-M   'P 1'
#
loop_
_entity.id
_entity.type
_entity.pdbx_description
1 polymer ?
#
loop_
_entity_poly.entity_id
_entity_poly.type
_entity_poly.pdbx_seq_one_letter_code
_entity_poly.pdbx_strand_id
1 'polypeptide(L)'
;MGPQQCKVCNEAKSKYKCPACLIPYCSLVCFKKHKETPCATAKPVMSDEEPKTSFVTPFAAAEEPKTAHAIPVSGDYKPTIPPILAARPLFIDEPCEVLDKAKLESIAASSEIRDALKSEDIQKLICSIDGSPNALEELEKAMGVDAFRIFSDKVLSVANP
;
A
#
# COMPACT_ATOMS: atom_id res chain seq x y z
N MET A 1 10.24 25.64 -16.92
CA MET A 1 9.51 24.50 -17.51
C MET A 1 8.26 25.05 -18.19
N GLY A 2 8.20 25.09 -19.52
CA GLY A 2 7.05 25.63 -20.26
C GLY A 2 5.78 24.78 -20.09
N PRO A 3 4.60 25.30 -20.50
CA PRO A 3 3.35 24.53 -20.44
C PRO A 3 3.45 23.31 -21.34
N GLN A 4 3.54 22.12 -20.74
CA GLN A 4 3.59 20.87 -21.48
C GLN A 4 2.23 20.63 -22.17
N GLN A 5 2.22 20.07 -23.38
CA GLN A 5 0.98 19.66 -24.04
C GLN A 5 0.42 18.37 -23.42
N CYS A 6 -0.89 18.19 -23.46
CA CYS A 6 -1.56 16.95 -23.08
C CYS A 6 -1.07 15.81 -23.97
N LYS A 7 -0.50 14.75 -23.40
CA LYS A 7 -0.01 13.59 -24.16
C LYS A 7 -1.09 12.57 -24.49
N VAL A 8 -2.33 12.82 -24.07
CA VAL A 8 -3.48 11.98 -24.37
C VAL A 8 -4.18 12.44 -25.65
N CYS A 9 -4.49 13.74 -25.77
CA CYS A 9 -5.11 14.30 -26.97
C CYS A 9 -4.14 15.06 -27.88
N ASN A 10 -2.98 15.51 -27.38
CA ASN A 10 -2.01 16.34 -28.10
C ASN A 10 -2.52 17.69 -28.64
N GLU A 11 -3.76 18.07 -28.31
CA GLU A 11 -4.39 19.30 -28.81
C GLU A 11 -4.35 20.46 -27.79
N ALA A 12 -4.48 20.14 -26.50
CA ALA A 12 -4.60 21.14 -25.43
C ALA A 12 -3.35 21.22 -24.55
N LYS A 13 -3.13 22.37 -23.91
CA LYS A 13 -2.13 22.52 -22.84
C LYS A 13 -2.50 21.61 -21.67
N SER A 14 -1.51 20.91 -21.13
CA SER A 14 -1.70 20.08 -19.94
C SER A 14 -1.96 20.95 -18.71
N LYS A 15 -2.90 20.51 -17.89
CA LYS A 15 -3.27 21.14 -16.63
C LYS A 15 -2.90 20.27 -15.43
N TYR A 16 -2.76 18.96 -15.64
CA TYR A 16 -2.53 17.98 -14.59
C TYR A 16 -1.52 16.92 -15.07
N LYS A 17 -1.05 16.07 -14.16
CA LYS A 17 -0.15 14.93 -14.44
C LYS A 17 -0.69 13.66 -13.79
N CYS A 18 -0.51 12.51 -14.44
CA CYS A 18 -0.90 11.23 -13.88
C CYS A 18 0.02 10.84 -12.70
N PRO A 19 -0.49 10.42 -11.52
CA PRO A 19 0.37 10.03 -10.41
C PRO A 19 1.14 8.72 -10.64
N ALA A 20 0.67 7.86 -11.57
CA ALA A 20 1.27 6.54 -11.81
C ALA A 20 2.39 6.55 -12.88
N CYS A 21 2.26 7.36 -13.92
CA CYS A 21 3.25 7.43 -15.01
C CYS A 21 3.68 8.87 -15.39
N LEU A 22 3.27 9.88 -14.59
CA LEU A 22 3.64 11.30 -14.75
C LEU A 22 3.27 11.95 -16.09
N ILE A 23 2.51 11.25 -16.92
CA ILE A 23 2.06 11.72 -18.23
C ILE A 23 1.17 12.97 -18.05
N PRO A 24 1.51 14.11 -18.71
CA PRO A 24 0.73 15.33 -18.60
C PRO A 24 -0.57 15.24 -19.41
N TYR A 25 -1.68 15.71 -18.84
CA TYR A 25 -3.00 15.69 -19.48
C TYR A 25 -3.79 16.99 -19.26
N CYS A 26 -4.78 17.29 -20.12
CA CYS A 26 -5.53 18.54 -20.06
C CYS A 26 -6.79 18.48 -19.18
N SER A 27 -7.47 17.34 -19.10
CA SER A 27 -8.77 17.21 -18.42
C SER A 27 -9.06 15.79 -17.92
N LEU A 28 -10.10 15.66 -17.08
CA LEU A 28 -10.58 14.36 -16.59
C LEU A 28 -10.99 13.41 -17.73
N VAL A 29 -11.42 13.93 -18.87
CA VAL A 29 -11.72 13.12 -20.08
C VAL A 29 -10.45 12.42 -20.57
N CYS A 30 -9.33 13.15 -20.63
CA CYS A 30 -8.04 12.58 -21.00
C CYS A 30 -7.50 11.64 -19.91
N PHE A 31 -7.77 11.90 -18.64
CA PHE A 31 -7.39 11.00 -17.55
C PHE A 31 -8.08 9.64 -17.64
N LYS A 32 -9.39 9.62 -17.93
CA LYS A 32 -10.16 8.36 -18.10
C LYS A 32 -9.63 7.56 -19.29
N LYS A 33 -9.49 8.19 -20.46
CA LYS A 33 -8.90 7.55 -21.66
C LYS A 33 -7.50 7.00 -21.40
N HIS A 34 -6.70 7.73 -20.62
CA HIS A 34 -5.35 7.33 -20.26
C HIS A 34 -5.32 6.12 -19.31
N LYS A 35 -6.30 5.99 -18.40
CA LYS A 35 -6.41 4.86 -17.46
C LYS A 35 -6.94 3.56 -18.08
N GLU A 36 -7.68 3.64 -19.19
CA GLU A 36 -8.19 2.45 -19.90
C GLU A 36 -7.10 1.64 -20.61
N THR A 37 -5.96 2.26 -20.92
CA THR A 37 -4.75 1.56 -21.38
C THR A 37 -3.81 1.39 -20.18
N PRO A 38 -3.18 0.21 -19.93
CA PRO A 38 -2.32 0.04 -18.76
C PRO A 38 -1.19 1.08 -18.74
N CYS A 39 -1.35 2.09 -17.88
CA CYS A 39 -0.31 3.06 -17.52
C CYS A 39 0.77 2.27 -16.76
N ALA A 40 1.73 1.73 -17.53
CA ALA A 40 2.87 1.03 -16.98
C ALA A 40 3.71 2.04 -16.19
N THR A 41 3.87 1.76 -14.90
CA THR A 41 4.69 2.49 -13.95
C THR A 41 6.10 2.64 -14.50
N ALA A 42 6.47 3.85 -14.94
CA ALA A 42 7.81 4.12 -15.41
C ALA A 42 8.77 4.17 -14.21
N LYS A 43 9.67 3.19 -14.13
CA LYS A 43 10.89 3.30 -13.31
C LYS A 43 11.71 4.50 -13.81
N PRO A 44 12.39 5.26 -12.93
CA PRO A 44 13.24 6.36 -13.36
C PRO A 44 14.48 5.78 -14.04
N VAL A 45 14.56 5.86 -15.37
CA VAL A 45 15.84 5.74 -16.08
C VAL A 45 16.51 7.10 -15.97
N MET A 46 17.37 7.21 -14.97
CA MET A 46 18.34 8.29 -14.87
C MET A 46 19.23 8.26 -16.11
N SER A 47 19.49 9.43 -16.66
CA SER A 47 20.43 9.67 -17.75
C SER A 47 21.85 9.24 -17.35
N ASP A 48 22.55 8.56 -18.24
CA ASP A 48 23.97 8.18 -18.14
C ASP A 48 24.61 8.52 -19.50
N GLU A 49 25.33 9.65 -19.56
CA GLU A 49 26.80 9.78 -19.76
C GLU A 49 27.19 9.83 -21.25
N GLU A 50 28.14 10.60 -21.78
CA GLU A 50 29.12 11.65 -21.38
C GLU A 50 29.58 12.29 -22.76
N PRO A 51 30.68 13.06 -23.00
CA PRO A 51 31.78 13.51 -22.12
C PRO A 51 32.26 14.97 -22.28
N LYS A 52 33.04 15.42 -21.28
CA LYS A 52 34.39 16.03 -21.42
C LYS A 52 34.72 17.02 -20.29
N THR A 53 35.72 16.62 -19.50
CA THR A 53 36.94 17.39 -19.13
C THR A 53 36.68 18.70 -18.37
N SER A 54 37.22 18.96 -17.19
CA SER A 54 38.64 19.07 -16.89
C SER A 54 38.79 19.73 -15.50
N PHE A 55 39.69 19.17 -14.68
CA PHE A 55 40.65 19.86 -13.81
C PHE A 55 40.28 20.32 -12.37
N VAL A 56 40.93 19.62 -11.42
CA VAL A 56 41.79 20.07 -10.31
C VAL A 56 41.19 20.46 -8.94
N THR A 57 41.63 19.65 -7.97
CA THR A 57 41.74 19.69 -6.48
C THR A 57 42.35 20.97 -5.88
N PRO A 58 42.64 21.08 -4.56
CA PRO A 58 41.99 20.62 -3.30
C PRO A 58 41.91 21.78 -2.25
N PHE A 59 41.56 21.51 -0.98
CA PHE A 59 42.30 21.93 0.24
C PHE A 59 41.45 22.35 1.47
N ALA A 60 41.64 21.59 2.57
CA ALA A 60 41.64 21.95 4.00
C ALA A 60 40.32 22.47 4.66
N ALA A 61 40.06 22.30 5.96
CA ALA A 61 40.85 21.83 7.08
C ALA A 61 39.90 21.30 8.19
N ALA A 62 40.42 20.34 8.96
CA ALA A 62 40.30 20.17 10.42
C ALA A 62 38.96 20.47 11.15
N GLU A 63 38.43 19.48 11.87
CA GLU A 63 38.66 19.31 13.32
C GLU A 63 38.06 17.98 13.84
N GLU A 64 38.94 17.13 14.39
CA GLU A 64 38.68 16.13 15.45
C GLU A 64 38.80 16.82 16.83
N PRO A 65 38.76 16.19 18.04
CA PRO A 65 38.40 14.82 18.51
C PRO A 65 37.39 14.87 19.73
N LYS A 66 36.90 13.82 20.41
CA LYS A 66 37.59 12.93 21.39
C LYS A 66 36.63 11.86 21.98
N THR A 67 37.10 10.61 21.89
CA THR A 67 37.07 9.36 22.67
C THR A 67 36.28 9.14 23.99
N ALA A 68 35.90 7.85 24.16
CA ALA A 68 35.61 7.02 25.36
C ALA A 68 34.10 6.72 25.56
N HIS A 69 33.61 5.50 25.85
CA HIS A 69 34.19 4.33 26.53
C HIS A 69 33.34 3.06 26.21
N ALA A 70 33.93 1.87 26.35
CA ALA A 70 33.34 0.52 26.15
C ALA A 70 32.24 0.19 27.21
N ILE A 71 31.29 -0.75 27.01
CA ILE A 71 31.39 -2.24 27.09
C ILE A 71 30.00 -2.85 26.72
N PRO A 72 29.92 -4.12 26.25
CA PRO A 72 28.79 -4.70 25.50
C PRO A 72 27.82 -5.52 26.38
N VAL A 73 26.61 -5.80 25.87
CA VAL A 73 25.76 -6.90 26.35
C VAL A 73 24.98 -7.52 25.19
N SER A 74 25.19 -8.83 25.03
CA SER A 74 24.42 -9.77 24.21
C SER A 74 23.04 -10.03 24.80
N GLY A 75 22.05 -10.36 23.96
CA GLY A 75 20.83 -11.01 24.46
C GLY A 75 19.62 -10.87 23.56
N ASP A 76 19.40 -11.91 22.77
CA ASP A 76 18.13 -12.55 22.43
C ASP A 76 16.98 -11.84 21.68
N TYR A 77 16.47 -12.63 20.74
CA TYR A 77 15.19 -12.66 20.04
C TYR A 77 14.78 -11.43 19.20
N LYS A 78 15.00 -11.58 17.88
CA LYS A 78 14.28 -10.83 16.85
C LYS A 78 13.01 -11.63 16.52
N PRO A 79 11.80 -11.16 16.86
CA PRO A 79 10.59 -11.73 16.29
C PRO A 79 10.62 -11.42 14.79
N THR A 80 10.85 -12.45 13.98
CA THR A 80 10.66 -12.37 12.53
C THR A 80 9.17 -12.31 12.27
N ILE A 81 8.62 -11.11 12.28
CA ILE A 81 7.30 -10.83 11.71
C ILE A 81 7.47 -10.99 10.19
N PRO A 82 6.80 -11.96 9.53
CA PRO A 82 6.78 -12.00 8.08
C PRO A 82 6.18 -10.68 7.58
N PRO A 83 6.75 -10.07 6.52
CA PRO A 83 6.32 -8.76 6.06
C PRO A 83 4.85 -8.84 5.65
N ILE A 84 3.99 -8.24 6.48
CA ILE A 84 2.58 -8.07 6.20
C ILE A 84 2.44 -7.31 4.89
N LEU A 85 1.52 -7.85 4.09
CA LEU A 85 1.19 -7.55 2.71
C LEU A 85 1.12 -6.05 2.40
N ALA A 86 1.51 -5.74 1.17
CA ALA A 86 1.47 -4.41 0.59
C ALA A 86 0.16 -3.69 0.92
N ALA A 87 0.29 -2.57 1.64
CA ALA A 87 -0.82 -1.68 1.96
C ALA A 87 -1.49 -1.22 0.66
N ARG A 88 -2.63 -1.83 0.33
CA ARG A 88 -3.52 -1.39 -0.75
C ARG A 88 -4.12 -0.06 -0.29
N PRO A 89 -3.83 1.09 -0.94
CA PRO A 89 -4.40 2.37 -0.50
C PRO A 89 -5.90 2.39 -0.83
N LEU A 90 -6.74 2.10 0.16
CA LEU A 90 -8.17 2.34 0.07
C LEU A 90 -8.42 3.78 0.51
N PHE A 91 -8.71 4.67 -0.45
CA PHE A 91 -9.22 6.00 -0.15
C PHE A 91 -10.70 5.83 0.18
N ILE A 92 -11.01 5.71 1.47
CA ILE A 92 -12.39 5.59 1.96
C ILE A 92 -12.96 7.01 2.05
N ASP A 93 -13.97 7.30 1.24
CA ASP A 93 -14.66 8.61 1.16
C ASP A 93 -15.59 8.82 2.38
N GLU A 94 -15.92 7.76 3.13
CA GLU A 94 -16.83 7.80 4.28
C GLU A 94 -16.25 7.12 5.55
N PRO A 95 -15.99 7.87 6.64
CA PRO A 95 -15.45 7.33 7.90
C PRO A 95 -16.28 6.22 8.57
N CYS A 96 -17.53 6.04 8.16
CA CYS A 96 -18.49 5.07 8.74
C CYS A 96 -18.11 3.61 8.47
N GLU A 97 -17.39 3.33 7.38
CA GLU A 97 -17.07 1.95 6.97
C GLU A 97 -15.87 1.36 7.73
N VAL A 98 -15.11 2.19 8.43
CA VAL A 98 -13.91 1.77 9.18
C VAL A 98 -14.28 1.48 10.62
N LEU A 99 -13.95 0.27 11.10
CA LEU A 99 -14.14 -0.08 12.52
C LEU A 99 -13.16 0.67 13.42
N ASP A 100 -13.68 1.30 14.47
CA ASP A 100 -12.86 1.89 15.53
C ASP A 100 -12.03 0.84 16.27
N LYS A 101 -10.91 1.28 16.86
CA LYS A 101 -10.03 0.43 17.65
C LYS A 101 -10.77 -0.34 18.76
N ALA A 102 -11.72 0.30 19.44
CA ALA A 102 -12.49 -0.35 20.51
C ALA A 102 -13.29 -1.56 19.99
N LYS A 103 -13.89 -1.46 18.79
CA LYS A 103 -14.63 -2.57 18.16
C LYS A 103 -13.70 -3.71 17.76
N LEU A 104 -12.52 -3.39 17.24
CA LEU A 104 -11.50 -4.39 16.89
C LEU A 104 -11.00 -5.14 18.13
N GLU A 105 -10.79 -4.45 19.26
CA GLU A 105 -10.44 -5.09 20.53
C GLU A 105 -11.57 -6.01 21.03
N SER A 106 -12.84 -5.60 20.90
CA SER A 106 -13.98 -6.47 21.22
C SER A 106 -14.01 -7.75 20.38
N ILE A 107 -13.73 -7.64 19.08
CA ILE A 107 -13.64 -8.79 18.17
C ILE A 107 -12.47 -9.70 18.59
N ALA A 108 -11.31 -9.13 18.90
CA ALA A 108 -10.13 -9.88 19.33
C ALA A 108 -10.32 -10.60 20.69
N ALA A 109 -11.12 -10.01 21.60
CA ALA A 109 -11.44 -10.60 22.89
C ALA A 109 -12.50 -11.71 22.82
N SER A 110 -13.28 -11.78 21.74
CA SER A 110 -14.34 -12.79 21.58
C SER A 110 -13.76 -14.19 21.35
N SER A 111 -13.97 -15.07 22.32
CA SER A 111 -13.55 -16.48 22.22
C SER A 111 -14.25 -17.19 21.07
N GLU A 112 -15.53 -16.92 20.82
CA GLU A 112 -16.29 -17.56 19.74
C GLU A 112 -15.73 -17.23 18.35
N ILE A 113 -15.33 -15.97 18.13
CA ILE A 113 -14.72 -15.54 16.87
C ILE A 113 -13.35 -16.21 16.73
N ARG A 114 -12.55 -16.21 17.79
CA ARG A 114 -11.23 -16.87 17.80
C ARG A 114 -11.33 -18.38 17.58
N ASP A 115 -12.34 -19.04 18.13
CA ASP A 115 -12.58 -20.47 17.94
C ASP A 115 -13.03 -20.78 16.52
N ALA A 116 -13.91 -19.96 15.94
CA ALA A 116 -14.29 -20.08 14.53
C ALA A 116 -13.06 -19.90 13.61
N LEU A 117 -12.16 -18.97 13.93
CA LEU A 117 -10.91 -18.77 13.19
C LEU A 117 -9.93 -19.94 13.29
N LYS A 118 -10.10 -20.92 14.19
CA LYS A 118 -9.29 -22.15 14.20
C LYS A 118 -9.62 -23.07 13.02
N SER A 119 -10.78 -22.89 12.38
CA SER A 119 -11.14 -23.65 11.18
C SER A 119 -10.27 -23.25 10.00
N GLU A 120 -9.65 -24.25 9.37
CA GLU A 120 -8.81 -24.05 8.19
C GLU A 120 -9.63 -23.53 6.99
N ASP A 121 -10.90 -23.92 6.88
CA ASP A 121 -11.77 -23.48 5.78
C ASP A 121 -12.08 -21.98 5.86
N ILE A 122 -12.37 -21.50 7.07
CA ILE A 122 -12.61 -20.07 7.31
C ILE A 122 -11.33 -19.27 7.04
N GLN A 123 -10.17 -19.74 7.50
CA GLN A 123 -8.89 -19.08 7.22
C GLN A 123 -8.59 -19.02 5.72
N LYS A 124 -8.80 -20.12 4.98
CA LYS A 124 -8.62 -20.15 3.52
C LYS A 124 -9.53 -19.16 2.80
N LEU A 125 -10.79 -19.07 3.19
CA LEU A 125 -11.74 -18.10 2.62
C LEU A 125 -11.30 -16.66 2.90
N ILE A 126 -10.91 -16.34 4.13
CA ILE A 126 -10.41 -15.00 4.49
C ILE A 126 -9.18 -14.64 3.64
N CYS A 127 -8.18 -15.55 3.57
CA CYS A 127 -6.99 -15.33 2.77
C CYS A 127 -7.28 -15.19 1.26
N SER A 128 -8.25 -15.95 0.74
CA SER A 128 -8.68 -15.85 -0.66
C SER A 128 -9.26 -14.47 -0.98
N ILE A 129 -10.16 -13.98 -0.11
CA ILE A 129 -10.78 -12.65 -0.27
C ILE A 129 -9.71 -11.55 -0.21
N ASP A 130 -8.86 -11.58 0.82
CA ASP A 130 -7.88 -10.52 1.09
C ASP A 130 -6.78 -10.44 0.01
N GLY A 131 -6.40 -11.59 -0.55
CA GLY A 131 -5.42 -11.69 -1.64
C GLY A 131 -5.99 -11.50 -3.05
N SER A 132 -7.31 -11.42 -3.21
CA SER A 132 -7.94 -11.42 -4.53
C SER A 132 -7.90 -10.03 -5.21
N PRO A 133 -7.65 -9.98 -6.54
CA PRO A 133 -7.88 -8.76 -7.31
C PRO A 133 -9.36 -8.34 -7.33
N ASN A 134 -10.28 -9.32 -7.19
CA ASN A 134 -11.74 -9.16 -7.21
C ASN A 134 -12.36 -9.55 -5.86
N ALA A 135 -11.95 -8.89 -4.77
CA ALA A 135 -12.36 -9.24 -3.40
C ALA A 135 -13.89 -9.26 -3.18
N LEU A 136 -14.65 -8.40 -3.87
CA LEU A 136 -16.11 -8.35 -3.75
C LEU A 136 -16.79 -9.64 -4.25
N GLU A 137 -16.34 -10.16 -5.40
CA GLU A 137 -16.89 -11.39 -5.99
C GLU A 137 -16.53 -12.61 -5.12
N GLU A 138 -15.30 -12.66 -4.60
CA GLU A 138 -14.87 -13.72 -3.69
C GLU A 138 -15.61 -13.67 -2.35
N LEU A 139 -15.91 -12.46 -1.85
CA LEU A 139 -16.75 -12.28 -0.67
C LEU A 139 -18.17 -12.80 -0.90
N GLU A 140 -18.78 -12.48 -2.05
CA GLU A 140 -20.12 -12.96 -2.40
C GLU A 140 -20.18 -14.49 -2.42
N LYS A 141 -19.18 -15.15 -3.03
CA LYS A 141 -19.06 -16.61 -3.01
C LYS A 141 -18.89 -17.15 -1.58
N ALA A 142 -18.04 -16.51 -0.77
CA ALA A 142 -17.81 -16.90 0.62
C ALA A 142 -19.06 -16.75 1.49
N MET A 143 -19.93 -15.77 1.21
CA MET A 143 -21.23 -15.63 1.88
C MET A 143 -22.21 -16.76 1.59
N GLY A 144 -22.02 -17.49 0.49
CA GLY A 144 -22.73 -18.73 0.20
C GLY A 144 -22.30 -19.91 1.08
N VAL A 145 -21.15 -19.82 1.77
CA VAL A 145 -20.63 -20.88 2.63
C VAL A 145 -21.13 -20.68 4.06
N ASP A 146 -21.92 -21.62 4.57
CA ASP A 146 -22.55 -21.53 5.90
C ASP A 146 -21.53 -21.25 7.02
N ALA A 147 -20.37 -21.91 7.00
CA ALA A 147 -19.34 -21.71 8.01
C ALA A 147 -18.82 -20.27 8.05
N PHE A 148 -18.60 -19.66 6.89
CA PHE A 148 -18.11 -18.28 6.78
C PHE A 148 -19.22 -17.27 7.06
N ARG A 149 -20.47 -17.56 6.67
CA ARG A 149 -21.64 -16.75 7.02
C ARG A 149 -21.90 -16.71 8.53
N ILE A 150 -21.85 -17.85 9.20
CA ILE A 150 -21.98 -17.92 10.66
C ILE A 150 -20.83 -17.14 11.33
N PHE A 151 -19.63 -17.23 10.80
CA PHE A 151 -18.48 -16.46 11.28
C PHE A 151 -18.70 -14.95 11.11
N SER A 152 -19.13 -14.48 9.94
CA SER A 152 -19.39 -13.06 9.69
C SER A 152 -20.50 -12.53 10.58
N ASP A 153 -21.57 -13.30 10.81
CA ASP A 153 -22.67 -12.90 11.68
C ASP A 153 -22.19 -12.70 13.13
N LYS A 154 -21.30 -13.57 13.61
CA LYS A 154 -20.67 -13.42 14.93
C LYS A 154 -19.81 -12.16 15.02
N VAL A 155 -19.01 -11.87 13.98
CA VAL A 155 -18.20 -10.65 13.91
C VAL A 155 -19.11 -9.41 13.91
N LEU A 156 -20.17 -9.41 13.10
CA LEU A 156 -21.14 -8.31 13.02
C LEU A 156 -21.85 -8.07 14.36
N SER A 157 -22.23 -9.14 15.07
CA SER A 157 -22.86 -9.05 16.38
C SER A 157 -21.95 -8.41 17.45
N VAL A 158 -20.62 -8.52 17.32
CA VAL A 158 -19.66 -7.92 18.25
C VAL A 158 -19.25 -6.52 17.79
N ALA A 159 -19.14 -6.30 16.48
CA ALA A 159 -18.76 -5.01 15.89
C ALA A 159 -19.88 -3.96 15.98
N ASN A 160 -21.13 -4.41 15.95
CA ASN A 160 -22.34 -3.61 16.02
C ASN A 160 -23.28 -4.20 17.09
N PRO A 161 -22.95 -4.02 18.39
CA PRO A 161 -23.77 -4.49 19.50
C PRO A 161 -25.11 -3.76 19.60
#